data_AF-A0A359IHL5-F1
#
_entry.id   AF-A0A359IHL5-F1
#
_cell.length_a   1.000
_cell.length_b   1.000
_cell.length_c   1.000
_cell.angle_alpha   90.00
_cell.angle_beta   90.00
_cell.angle_gamma   90.00
#
_symmetry.space_group_name_H-M   'P 1'
#
loop_
_entity.id
_entity.type
_entity.pdbx_description
1 polymer ?
#
loop_
_entity_poly.entity_id
_entity_poly.type
_entity_poly.pdbx_seq_one_letter_code
_entity_poly.pdbx_strand_id
1 'polypeptide(L)'
;MNKSVREIETLIETYSLSHSVLCLHMSFSSLSRLIPSPETFIDLFLSYGTTLIVPAHCYGKRVQYVPRLNIRQNGDDDRPDNIKIPQSYKGDIDPEDISPQMGIVARRLAKRAESHIGFHPENAFAGIGPEAERIIKTQTPWNVYTPYDILMDVKKAKIVLIDVELNKATPVHYAEMQAGRNPFIRWYKDNNHEVRPMRVGGCSDGFENCRPYLKDLESLCHAGLSSWRIYPFQAFINRLSNIIRDIPEITRCEKPTCPRCRDCIAGGPYFSFPFLNTHLMKTSHSFCKPGKTMGIKSSK
;
A
#
# COMPACT_ATOMS: atom_id res chain seq x y z
N MET A 1 -12.23 -26.29 -27.63
CA MET A 1 -11.72 -25.63 -26.40
C MET A 1 -10.26 -26.00 -26.23
N ASN A 2 -9.35 -25.03 -26.15
CA ASN A 2 -7.92 -25.27 -26.08
C ASN A 2 -7.58 -26.01 -24.77
N LYS A 3 -6.82 -27.12 -24.83
CA LYS A 3 -6.46 -27.96 -23.68
C LYS A 3 -5.84 -27.14 -22.53
N SER A 4 -5.16 -26.04 -22.88
CA SER A 4 -4.50 -25.13 -21.94
C SER A 4 -5.43 -24.24 -21.12
N VAL A 5 -6.62 -23.87 -21.61
CA VAL A 5 -7.60 -23.07 -20.82
C VAL A 5 -8.27 -23.93 -19.75
N ARG A 6 -8.52 -25.21 -20.07
CA ARG A 6 -9.11 -26.18 -19.14
C ARG A 6 -8.29 -26.41 -17.88
N GLU A 7 -6.96 -26.28 -17.97
CA GLU A 7 -6.10 -26.40 -16.79
C GLU A 7 -6.42 -25.30 -15.77
N ILE A 8 -6.63 -24.07 -16.25
CA ILE A 8 -6.93 -22.92 -15.38
C ILE A 8 -8.36 -22.99 -14.85
N GLU A 9 -9.32 -23.45 -15.66
CA GLU A 9 -10.68 -23.75 -15.21
C GLU A 9 -10.69 -24.80 -14.08
N THR A 10 -9.90 -25.87 -14.25
CA THR A 10 -9.74 -26.90 -13.20
C THR A 10 -9.19 -26.30 -11.91
N LEU A 11 -8.23 -25.37 -12.00
CA LEU A 11 -7.72 -24.65 -10.82
C LEU A 11 -8.79 -23.76 -10.19
N ILE A 12 -9.57 -23.04 -11.00
CA ILE A 12 -10.67 -22.19 -10.51
C ILE A 12 -11.66 -23.00 -9.69
N GLU A 13 -12.05 -24.18 -10.17
CA GLU A 13 -12.97 -25.08 -9.47
C GLU A 13 -12.31 -25.69 -8.22
N THR A 14 -11.14 -26.33 -8.39
CA THR A 14 -10.43 -27.05 -7.33
C THR A 14 -10.12 -26.14 -6.14
N TYR A 15 -9.68 -24.91 -6.42
CA TYR A 15 -9.32 -23.94 -5.39
C TYR A 15 -10.45 -22.97 -5.08
N SER A 16 -11.69 -23.24 -5.52
CA SER A 16 -12.87 -22.41 -5.22
C SER A 16 -12.63 -20.92 -5.45
N LEU A 17 -12.13 -20.58 -6.63
CA LEU A 17 -11.86 -19.19 -7.06
C LEU A 17 -13.08 -18.56 -7.74
N SER A 18 -14.10 -19.35 -8.12
CA SER A 18 -15.36 -18.82 -8.65
C SER A 18 -16.13 -18.01 -7.60
N HIS A 19 -16.81 -16.95 -8.07
CA HIS A 19 -17.58 -16.03 -7.22
C HIS A 19 -16.81 -15.53 -5.98
N SER A 20 -15.50 -15.31 -6.15
CA SER A 20 -14.57 -14.90 -5.11
C SER A 20 -13.99 -13.52 -5.43
N VAL A 21 -13.27 -12.93 -4.47
CA VAL A 21 -12.50 -11.72 -4.71
C VAL A 21 -11.02 -12.06 -4.63
N LEU A 22 -10.28 -11.82 -5.71
CA LEU A 22 -8.88 -12.17 -5.81
C LEU A 22 -8.02 -10.91 -5.75
N CYS A 23 -7.23 -10.78 -4.68
CA CYS A 23 -6.10 -9.88 -4.63
C CYS A 23 -4.93 -10.52 -5.40
N LEU A 24 -4.79 -10.12 -6.65
CA LEU A 24 -3.95 -10.77 -7.64
C LEU A 24 -2.63 -10.02 -7.82
N HIS A 25 -1.53 -10.75 -7.66
CA HIS A 25 -0.18 -10.30 -8.02
C HIS A 25 0.42 -11.34 -8.95
N MET A 26 0.92 -10.93 -10.11
CA MET A 26 1.38 -11.91 -11.09
C MET A 26 2.41 -11.42 -12.10
N SER A 27 3.17 -12.39 -12.61
CA SER A 27 3.84 -12.29 -13.90
C SER A 27 3.06 -13.09 -14.95
N PHE A 28 2.82 -12.51 -16.12
CA PHE A 28 2.10 -13.19 -17.21
C PHE A 28 3.03 -14.03 -18.12
N SER A 29 4.34 -14.00 -17.91
CA SER A 29 5.33 -14.57 -18.84
C SER A 29 5.12 -16.07 -19.09
N SER A 30 4.98 -16.88 -18.04
CA SER A 30 4.79 -18.33 -18.19
C SER A 30 3.36 -18.67 -18.63
N LEU A 31 2.37 -17.91 -18.15
CA LEU A 31 0.96 -18.04 -18.55
C LEU A 31 0.70 -17.70 -20.01
N SER A 32 1.50 -16.83 -20.63
CA SER A 32 1.36 -16.48 -22.06
C SER A 32 1.54 -17.68 -23.00
N ARG A 33 2.10 -18.79 -22.50
CA ARG A 33 2.22 -20.06 -23.24
C ARG A 33 0.94 -20.91 -23.18
N LEU A 34 0.04 -20.62 -22.24
CA LEU A 34 -1.20 -21.37 -22.00
C LEU A 34 -2.43 -20.58 -22.44
N ILE A 35 -2.43 -19.28 -22.21
CA ILE A 35 -3.51 -18.36 -22.56
C ILE A 35 -3.00 -17.38 -23.63
N PRO A 36 -3.77 -17.16 -24.71
CA PRO A 36 -3.32 -16.35 -25.85
C PRO A 36 -3.10 -14.87 -25.51
N SER A 37 -3.78 -14.33 -24.50
CA SER A 37 -3.63 -12.93 -24.11
C SER A 37 -4.05 -12.65 -22.66
N PRO A 38 -3.58 -11.53 -22.06
CA PRO A 38 -4.03 -11.06 -20.76
C PRO A 38 -5.55 -10.87 -20.67
N GLU A 39 -6.20 -10.47 -21.76
CA GLU A 39 -7.66 -10.30 -21.82
C GLU A 39 -8.36 -11.63 -21.63
N THR A 40 -7.90 -12.69 -22.29
CA THR A 40 -8.50 -14.02 -22.15
C THR A 40 -8.39 -14.51 -20.70
N PHE A 41 -7.30 -14.19 -20.01
CA PHE A 41 -7.16 -14.47 -18.57
C PHE A 41 -8.19 -13.69 -17.75
N ILE A 42 -8.32 -12.38 -17.98
CA ILE A 42 -9.29 -11.54 -17.26
C ILE A 42 -10.73 -12.02 -17.52
N ASP A 43 -11.09 -12.24 -18.80
CA ASP A 43 -12.42 -12.69 -19.22
C ASP A 43 -12.78 -14.04 -18.63
N LEU A 44 -11.81 -14.95 -18.53
CA LEU A 44 -12.01 -16.25 -17.89
C LEU A 44 -12.40 -16.08 -16.42
N PHE A 45 -11.70 -15.28 -15.63
CA PHE A 45 -12.08 -15.09 -14.23
C PHE A 45 -13.42 -14.37 -14.06
N LEU A 46 -13.70 -13.39 -14.92
CA LEU A 46 -14.97 -12.68 -14.94
C LEU A 46 -16.16 -13.59 -15.28
N SER A 47 -15.99 -14.55 -16.21
CA SER A 47 -17.06 -15.48 -16.56
C SER A 47 -17.45 -16.43 -15.41
N TYR A 48 -16.54 -16.65 -14.46
CA TYR A 48 -16.80 -17.38 -13.21
C TYR A 48 -17.28 -16.46 -12.06
N GLY A 49 -17.69 -15.22 -12.38
CA GLY A 49 -18.23 -14.26 -11.41
C GLY A 49 -17.20 -13.73 -10.41
N THR A 50 -15.91 -13.82 -10.74
CA THR A 50 -14.82 -13.38 -9.87
C THR A 50 -14.65 -11.86 -9.93
N THR A 51 -14.30 -11.23 -8.81
CA THR A 51 -13.76 -9.87 -8.80
C THR A 51 -12.24 -9.94 -8.73
N LEU A 52 -11.55 -9.30 -9.67
CA LEU A 52 -10.09 -9.18 -9.66
C LEU A 52 -9.69 -7.83 -9.10
N ILE A 53 -8.78 -7.81 -8.12
CA ILE A 53 -8.16 -6.62 -7.55
C ILE A 53 -6.65 -6.73 -7.76
N VAL A 54 -6.03 -5.75 -8.40
CA VAL A 54 -4.61 -5.73 -8.75
C VAL A 54 -3.95 -4.43 -8.28
N PRO A 55 -2.65 -4.43 -7.95
CA PRO A 55 -1.93 -3.18 -7.75
C PRO A 55 -1.80 -2.44 -9.09
N ALA A 56 -2.03 -1.13 -9.06
CA ALA A 56 -1.98 -0.22 -10.21
C ALA A 56 -1.02 0.95 -9.91
N HIS A 57 0.19 0.63 -9.42
CA HIS A 57 1.09 1.66 -8.91
C HIS A 57 1.65 2.58 -10.02
N CYS A 58 1.69 3.89 -9.75
CA CYS A 58 2.16 4.96 -10.63
C CYS A 58 3.20 5.83 -9.94
N TYR A 59 4.47 5.42 -9.97
CA TYR A 59 5.56 6.15 -9.30
C TYR A 59 5.84 7.56 -9.86
N GLY A 60 5.36 7.85 -11.08
CA GLY A 60 5.57 9.15 -11.74
C GLY A 60 4.77 10.33 -11.15
N LYS A 61 3.85 10.08 -10.22
CA LYS A 61 3.04 11.13 -9.56
C LYS A 61 3.67 11.67 -8.27
N ARG A 62 4.72 11.01 -7.78
CA ARG A 62 5.45 11.44 -6.58
C ARG A 62 6.19 12.75 -6.85
N VAL A 63 6.11 13.69 -5.90
CA VAL A 63 6.91 14.93 -5.90
C VAL A 63 7.88 14.93 -4.74
N GLN A 64 9.04 15.54 -4.94
CA GLN A 64 9.95 15.84 -3.83
C GLN A 64 9.44 17.07 -3.07
N TYR A 65 9.36 16.96 -1.75
CA TYR A 65 8.96 18.06 -0.89
C TYR A 65 9.61 17.91 0.49
N VAL A 66 10.17 19.02 0.99
CA VAL A 66 10.72 19.09 2.34
C VAL A 66 9.65 19.73 3.23
N PRO A 67 8.94 18.95 4.06
CA PRO A 67 7.93 19.50 4.95
C PRO A 67 8.55 20.40 6.02
N ARG A 68 7.76 21.39 6.48
CA ARG A 68 8.13 22.18 7.66
C ARG A 68 8.09 21.36 8.96
N LEU A 69 7.37 20.24 8.97
CA LEU A 69 7.29 19.30 10.08
C LEU A 69 8.49 18.35 10.06
N ASN A 70 9.05 18.07 11.24
CA ASN A 70 10.07 17.04 11.36
C ASN A 70 9.41 15.66 11.41
N ILE A 71 9.45 14.95 10.29
CA ILE A 71 8.96 13.58 10.17
C ILE A 71 10.13 12.63 10.44
N ARG A 72 10.07 11.93 11.57
CA ARG A 72 11.07 10.90 11.92
C ARG A 72 10.61 9.54 11.39
N GLN A 73 11.56 8.61 11.25
CA GLN A 73 11.28 7.24 10.80
C GLN A 73 10.51 7.17 9.46
N ASN A 74 10.86 8.04 8.50
CA ASN A 74 10.13 8.13 7.22
C ASN A 74 10.75 7.34 6.06
N GLY A 75 11.79 6.56 6.33
CA GLY A 75 12.56 5.81 5.34
C GLY A 75 13.25 6.76 4.36
N ASP A 76 14.45 6.42 3.92
CA ASP A 76 15.14 7.32 3.01
C ASP A 76 14.38 7.43 1.69
N ASP A 77 14.21 8.66 1.25
CA ASP A 77 13.65 9.00 -0.05
C ASP A 77 14.86 9.34 -0.91
N ASP A 78 15.67 8.32 -1.22
CA ASP A 78 16.79 8.45 -2.14
C ASP A 78 16.28 9.23 -3.36
N ARG A 79 16.85 10.43 -3.54
CA ARG A 79 16.52 11.37 -4.60
C ARG A 79 16.63 10.59 -5.90
N PRO A 80 15.57 10.42 -6.70
CA PRO A 80 15.77 9.90 -8.03
C PRO A 80 16.63 10.93 -8.76
N ASP A 81 17.86 10.55 -9.14
CA ASP A 81 18.76 11.38 -9.96
C ASP A 81 18.15 11.78 -11.32
N ASN A 82 16.97 11.24 -11.65
CA ASN A 82 16.21 11.51 -12.85
C ASN A 82 14.88 12.19 -12.51
N ILE A 83 14.92 13.47 -12.16
CA ILE A 83 13.73 14.30 -11.94
C ILE A 83 13.05 14.52 -13.30
N LYS A 84 12.15 13.62 -13.68
CA LYS A 84 11.04 14.02 -14.55
C LYS A 84 10.21 15.04 -13.76
N ILE A 85 9.78 16.12 -14.42
CA ILE A 85 8.89 17.11 -13.83
C ILE A 85 7.65 16.36 -13.31
N PRO A 86 7.37 16.40 -12.00
CA PRO A 86 6.25 15.65 -11.45
C PRO A 86 4.94 16.14 -12.05
N GLN A 87 4.13 15.21 -12.56
CA GLN A 87 2.81 15.54 -13.09
C GLN A 87 1.83 15.75 -11.94
N SER A 88 0.98 16.77 -12.03
CA SER A 88 -0.15 16.91 -11.10
C SER A 88 -1.05 15.68 -11.20
N TYR A 89 -1.44 15.14 -10.05
CA TYR A 89 -2.43 14.09 -9.96
C TYR A 89 -3.82 14.72 -10.04
N LYS A 90 -4.57 14.38 -11.09
CA LYS A 90 -5.89 14.96 -11.38
C LYS A 90 -7.05 14.22 -10.70
N GLY A 91 -6.73 13.23 -9.88
CA GLY A 91 -7.69 12.27 -9.31
C GLY A 91 -7.89 11.02 -10.13
N ASP A 92 -7.42 11.00 -11.37
CA ASP A 92 -7.43 9.83 -12.23
C ASP A 92 -6.01 9.37 -12.54
N ILE A 93 -5.84 8.06 -12.64
CA ILE A 93 -4.64 7.43 -13.18
C ILE A 93 -4.94 7.01 -14.61
N ASP A 94 -4.11 7.46 -15.55
CA ASP A 94 -4.09 6.87 -16.87
C ASP A 94 -3.51 5.45 -16.75
N PRO A 95 -4.21 4.40 -17.21
CA PRO A 95 -3.67 3.04 -17.22
C PRO A 95 -2.29 2.92 -17.89
N GLU A 96 -1.94 3.81 -18.83
CA GLU A 96 -0.62 3.83 -19.47
C GLU A 96 0.49 4.35 -18.53
N ASP A 97 0.14 5.08 -17.46
CA ASP A 97 1.07 5.52 -16.41
C ASP A 97 1.37 4.42 -15.38
N ILE A 98 0.65 3.29 -15.41
CA ILE A 98 0.88 2.16 -14.49
C ILE A 98 2.29 1.60 -14.73
N SER A 99 3.05 1.49 -13.64
CA SER A 99 4.43 1.02 -13.69
C SER A 99 4.51 -0.37 -14.33
N PRO A 100 5.45 -0.61 -15.27
CA PRO A 100 5.65 -1.93 -15.87
C PRO A 100 5.88 -3.06 -14.85
N GLN A 101 6.36 -2.71 -13.65
CA GLN A 101 6.57 -3.66 -12.55
C GLN A 101 5.26 -4.28 -12.02
N MET A 102 4.10 -3.67 -12.28
CA MET A 102 2.78 -4.23 -11.92
C MET A 102 2.34 -5.33 -12.89
N GLY A 103 3.04 -5.49 -14.01
CA GLY A 103 2.75 -6.51 -15.01
C GLY A 103 1.67 -6.08 -16.01
N ILE A 104 1.64 -6.79 -17.14
CA ILE A 104 0.74 -6.48 -18.25
C ILE A 104 -0.74 -6.67 -17.86
N VAL A 105 -1.07 -7.67 -17.05
CA VAL A 105 -2.46 -7.94 -16.64
C VAL A 105 -3.04 -6.77 -15.86
N ALA A 106 -2.28 -6.19 -14.92
CA ALA A 106 -2.74 -5.03 -14.15
C ALA A 106 -3.08 -3.84 -15.05
N ARG A 107 -2.20 -3.53 -16.01
CA ARG A 107 -2.44 -2.47 -17.00
C ARG A 107 -3.66 -2.74 -17.88
N ARG A 108 -3.79 -3.98 -18.40
CA ARG A 108 -4.89 -4.34 -19.31
C ARG A 108 -6.24 -4.41 -18.60
N LEU A 109 -6.25 -4.83 -17.33
CA LEU A 109 -7.40 -4.74 -16.45
C LEU A 109 -7.81 -3.27 -16.29
N ALA A 110 -6.91 -2.42 -15.79
CA ALA A 110 -7.20 -0.99 -15.54
C ALA A 110 -7.67 -0.21 -16.77
N LYS A 111 -7.31 -0.65 -17.99
CA LYS A 111 -7.74 -0.03 -19.26
C LYS A 111 -9.19 -0.34 -19.66
N ARG A 112 -9.84 -1.32 -19.02
CA ARG A 112 -11.22 -1.69 -19.34
C ARG A 112 -12.19 -0.65 -18.82
N ALA A 113 -13.26 -0.40 -19.59
CA ALA A 113 -14.26 0.60 -19.25
C ALA A 113 -15.02 0.25 -17.96
N GLU A 114 -15.16 -1.03 -17.63
CA GLU A 114 -15.82 -1.51 -16.41
C GLU A 114 -14.89 -1.56 -15.20
N SER A 115 -13.62 -1.16 -15.35
CA SER A 115 -12.68 -1.15 -14.23
C SER A 115 -12.82 0.10 -13.38
N HIS A 116 -12.57 -0.08 -12.09
CA HIS A 116 -12.46 0.99 -11.13
C HIS A 116 -11.00 1.13 -10.70
N ILE A 117 -10.48 2.35 -10.69
CA ILE A 117 -9.14 2.65 -10.19
C ILE A 117 -9.29 3.51 -8.93
N GLY A 118 -8.53 3.18 -7.89
CA GLY A 118 -8.61 3.84 -6.60
C GLY A 118 -7.99 5.23 -6.63
N PHE A 119 -8.54 6.12 -5.80
CA PHE A 119 -8.04 7.49 -5.68
C PHE A 119 -6.76 7.54 -4.83
N HIS A 120 -5.65 7.09 -5.40
CA HIS A 120 -4.34 7.18 -4.77
C HIS A 120 -3.26 7.53 -5.81
N PRO A 121 -2.44 8.58 -5.62
CA PRO A 121 -1.51 9.04 -6.65
C PRO A 121 -0.43 8.02 -7.04
N GLU A 122 0.05 7.25 -6.06
CA GLU A 122 1.19 6.34 -6.27
C GLU A 122 0.84 4.85 -6.15
N ASN A 123 0.26 4.41 -5.03
CA ASN A 123 -0.05 3.02 -4.72
C ASN A 123 -1.53 2.66 -4.97
N ALA A 124 -2.09 3.10 -6.10
CA ALA A 124 -3.47 2.78 -6.42
C ALA A 124 -3.70 1.27 -6.60
N PHE A 125 -4.94 0.86 -6.39
CA PHE A 125 -5.45 -0.44 -6.85
C PHE A 125 -6.38 -0.25 -8.03
N ALA A 126 -6.44 -1.25 -8.91
CA ALA A 126 -7.50 -1.35 -9.91
C ALA A 126 -8.32 -2.61 -9.64
N GLY A 127 -9.60 -2.56 -9.97
CA GLY A 127 -10.51 -3.68 -9.79
C GLY A 127 -11.53 -3.80 -10.91
N ILE A 128 -11.92 -5.03 -11.23
CA ILE A 128 -13.00 -5.34 -12.17
C ILE A 128 -13.81 -6.54 -11.66
N GLY A 129 -15.13 -6.52 -11.89
CA GLY A 129 -16.06 -7.56 -11.45
C GLY A 129 -17.06 -7.07 -10.38
N PRO A 130 -17.93 -7.97 -9.88
CA PRO A 130 -19.12 -7.57 -9.11
C PRO A 130 -18.86 -6.71 -7.86
N GLU A 131 -17.72 -6.90 -7.18
CA GLU A 131 -17.39 -6.21 -5.94
C GLU A 131 -16.41 -5.03 -6.14
N ALA A 132 -15.92 -4.83 -7.37
CA ALA A 132 -14.79 -3.95 -7.65
C ALA A 132 -15.04 -2.50 -7.20
N GLU A 133 -16.18 -1.92 -7.59
CA GLU A 133 -16.51 -0.53 -7.21
C GLU A 133 -16.52 -0.35 -5.70
N ARG A 134 -17.20 -1.26 -4.98
CA ARG A 134 -17.36 -1.20 -3.53
C ARG A 134 -16.02 -1.24 -2.81
N ILE A 135 -15.09 -2.06 -3.29
CA ILE A 135 -13.76 -2.22 -2.71
C ILE A 135 -12.88 -1.02 -3.04
N ILE A 136 -12.79 -0.66 -4.33
CA ILE A 136 -11.79 0.29 -4.82
C ILE A 136 -12.10 1.74 -4.43
N LYS A 137 -13.38 2.15 -4.40
CA LYS A 137 -13.77 3.54 -4.12
C LYS A 137 -13.40 4.05 -2.72
N THR A 138 -13.01 3.14 -1.82
CA THR A 138 -12.61 3.47 -0.45
C THR A 138 -11.19 4.03 -0.35
N GLN A 139 -10.37 3.85 -1.40
CA GLN A 139 -8.98 4.27 -1.38
C GLN A 139 -8.85 5.79 -1.42
N THR A 140 -7.97 6.33 -0.57
CA THR A 140 -7.59 7.75 -0.60
C THR A 140 -6.07 7.87 -0.50
N PRO A 141 -5.46 9.04 -0.81
CA PRO A 141 -4.01 9.24 -0.69
C PRO A 141 -3.50 8.96 0.73
N TRP A 142 -4.30 9.24 1.76
CA TRP A 142 -3.91 8.98 3.14
C TRP A 142 -4.24 7.54 3.59
N ASN A 143 -5.34 6.99 3.10
CA ASN A 143 -5.81 5.65 3.44
C ASN A 143 -5.49 4.69 2.29
N VAL A 144 -4.21 4.39 2.11
CA VAL A 144 -3.70 3.61 0.97
C VAL A 144 -4.25 2.19 0.90
N TYR A 145 -4.51 1.54 2.05
CA TYR A 145 -4.92 0.13 2.12
C TYR A 145 -6.39 -0.09 2.48
N THR A 146 -7.26 0.92 2.42
CA THR A 146 -8.70 0.72 2.67
C THR A 146 -9.38 -0.31 1.77
N PRO A 147 -8.97 -0.54 0.50
CA PRO A 147 -9.47 -1.70 -0.25
C PRO A 147 -9.27 -3.02 0.50
N TYR A 148 -8.18 -3.17 1.24
CA TYR A 148 -7.91 -4.36 2.04
C TYR A 148 -8.70 -4.41 3.35
N ASP A 149 -9.01 -3.26 3.97
CA ASP A 149 -9.97 -3.22 5.07
C ASP A 149 -11.31 -3.82 4.65
N ILE A 150 -11.78 -3.48 3.44
CA ILE A 150 -13.00 -4.07 2.88
C ILE A 150 -12.85 -5.58 2.63
N LEU A 151 -11.68 -6.04 2.15
CA LEU A 151 -11.44 -7.47 1.92
C LEU A 151 -11.40 -8.31 3.21
N MET A 152 -11.11 -7.71 4.36
CA MET A 152 -11.16 -8.41 5.65
C MET A 152 -12.57 -8.92 5.99
N ASP A 153 -13.61 -8.27 5.46
CA ASP A 153 -15.02 -8.65 5.66
C ASP A 153 -15.56 -9.58 4.55
N VAL A 154 -14.79 -9.79 3.48
CA VAL A 154 -15.20 -10.62 2.35
C VAL A 154 -14.79 -12.08 2.60
N LYS A 155 -15.76 -12.92 2.97
CA LYS A 155 -15.53 -14.34 3.31
C LYS A 155 -14.78 -15.15 2.25
N LYS A 156 -14.99 -14.83 0.97
CA LYS A 156 -14.35 -15.50 -0.18
C LYS A 156 -13.19 -14.68 -0.77
N ALA A 157 -12.57 -13.78 0.00
CA ALA A 157 -11.39 -13.06 -0.47
C ALA A 157 -10.15 -13.95 -0.38
N LYS A 158 -9.31 -13.91 -1.43
CA LYS A 158 -8.06 -14.66 -1.52
C LYS A 158 -6.93 -13.80 -2.05
N ILE A 159 -5.72 -14.07 -1.59
CA ILE A 159 -4.50 -13.57 -2.21
C ILE A 159 -4.04 -14.63 -3.20
N VAL A 160 -3.80 -14.23 -4.44
CA VAL A 160 -3.33 -15.12 -5.50
C VAL A 160 -2.04 -14.56 -6.07
N LEU A 161 -0.97 -15.33 -5.94
CA LEU A 161 0.36 -15.02 -6.46
C LEU A 161 0.66 -15.98 -7.60
N ILE A 162 0.85 -15.45 -8.81
CA ILE A 162 1.16 -16.27 -9.98
C ILE A 162 2.55 -15.91 -10.51
N ASP A 163 3.46 -16.87 -10.46
CA ASP A 163 4.86 -16.71 -10.88
C ASP A 163 5.57 -15.51 -10.19
N VAL A 164 5.19 -15.22 -8.94
CA VAL A 164 5.81 -14.18 -8.11
C VAL A 164 5.87 -14.58 -6.63
N GLU A 165 6.90 -14.08 -5.95
CA GLU A 165 7.17 -14.28 -4.52
C GLU A 165 6.37 -13.30 -3.62
N LEU A 166 6.43 -13.48 -2.29
CA LEU A 166 5.79 -12.56 -1.33
C LEU A 166 6.34 -11.14 -1.41
N ASN A 167 7.56 -10.95 -1.92
CA ASN A 167 8.15 -9.64 -2.19
C ASN A 167 7.37 -8.81 -3.23
N LYS A 168 6.42 -9.40 -3.97
CA LYS A 168 5.47 -8.71 -4.85
C LYS A 168 4.07 -8.57 -4.27
N ALA A 169 3.80 -9.18 -3.10
CA ALA A 169 2.50 -9.19 -2.48
C ALA A 169 2.30 -7.93 -1.61
N THR A 170 1.68 -6.90 -2.18
CA THR A 170 1.26 -5.69 -1.44
C THR A 170 0.46 -5.96 -0.15
N PRO A 171 -0.34 -7.04 0.00
CA PRO A 171 -0.99 -7.39 1.26
C PRO A 171 -0.04 -7.56 2.45
N VAL A 172 1.25 -7.84 2.23
CA VAL A 172 2.22 -7.91 3.33
C VAL A 172 2.44 -6.53 3.97
N HIS A 173 2.48 -5.44 3.18
CA HIS A 173 2.52 -4.09 3.75
C HIS A 173 1.25 -3.75 4.55
N TYR A 174 0.11 -4.31 4.15
CA TYR A 174 -1.12 -4.18 4.93
C TYR A 174 -1.02 -4.92 6.26
N ALA A 175 -0.45 -6.13 6.28
CA ALA A 175 -0.15 -6.84 7.52
C ALA A 175 0.86 -6.08 8.42
N GLU A 176 1.86 -5.41 7.83
CA GLU A 176 2.73 -4.48 8.58
C GLU A 176 1.93 -3.36 9.26
N MET A 177 0.95 -2.78 8.55
CA MET A 177 0.06 -1.75 9.10
C MET A 177 -0.82 -2.29 10.23
N GLN A 178 -1.43 -3.46 10.03
CA GLN A 178 -2.25 -4.15 11.05
C GLN A 178 -1.42 -4.62 12.26
N ALA A 179 -0.10 -4.78 12.10
CA ALA A 179 0.84 -5.02 13.19
C ALA A 179 1.21 -3.74 13.97
N GLY A 180 0.69 -2.57 13.59
CA GLY A 180 0.90 -1.29 14.27
C GLY A 180 1.98 -0.41 13.66
N ARG A 181 2.49 -0.73 12.45
CA ARG A 181 3.46 0.12 11.75
C ARG A 181 2.76 1.19 10.93
N ASN A 182 3.31 2.39 10.94
CA ASN A 182 2.80 3.46 10.09
C ASN A 182 3.39 3.32 8.66
N PRO A 183 2.57 3.36 7.60
CA PRO A 183 3.07 3.43 6.23
C PRO A 183 3.88 4.72 6.00
N PHE A 184 4.80 4.71 5.04
CA PHE A 184 5.65 5.88 4.77
C PHE A 184 4.88 7.07 4.21
N ILE A 185 5.36 8.29 4.45
CA ILE A 185 4.76 9.52 3.91
C ILE A 185 5.54 9.98 2.68
N ARG A 186 4.84 10.16 1.57
CA ARG A 186 5.34 10.78 0.34
C ARG A 186 4.40 11.90 -0.09
N TRP A 187 4.74 12.59 -1.17
CA TRP A 187 4.05 13.81 -1.57
C TRP A 187 3.61 13.73 -3.02
N TYR A 188 2.49 14.37 -3.32
CA TYR A 188 1.99 14.55 -4.68
C TYR A 188 1.44 15.97 -4.85
N LYS A 189 1.23 16.40 -6.09
CA LYS A 189 0.51 17.66 -6.39
C LYS A 189 -0.93 17.33 -6.74
N ASP A 190 -1.87 17.97 -6.07
CA ASP A 190 -3.30 17.84 -6.40
C ASP A 190 -3.70 18.68 -7.63
N ASN A 191 -5.00 18.68 -7.95
CA ASN A 191 -5.60 19.41 -9.08
C ASN A 191 -5.41 20.93 -8.97
N ASN A 192 -5.20 21.44 -7.76
CA ASN A 192 -4.94 22.86 -7.49
C ASN A 192 -3.43 23.18 -7.49
N HIS A 193 -2.59 22.22 -7.88
CA HIS A 193 -1.13 22.29 -7.82
C HIS A 193 -0.58 22.42 -6.40
N GLU A 194 -1.39 22.13 -5.36
CA GLU A 194 -0.94 22.13 -3.98
C GLU A 194 -0.25 20.81 -3.64
N VAL A 195 0.83 20.89 -2.88
CA VAL A 195 1.54 19.70 -2.41
C VAL A 195 0.78 19.08 -1.24
N ARG A 196 0.38 17.82 -1.40
CA ARG A 196 -0.38 17.05 -0.42
C ARG A 196 0.38 15.79 0.00
N PRO A 197 0.24 15.34 1.26
CA PRO A 197 0.84 14.10 1.70
C PRO A 197 0.01 12.89 1.23
N MET A 198 0.68 11.76 1.04
CA MET A 198 0.09 10.44 0.83
C MET A 198 0.86 9.38 1.59
N ARG A 199 0.20 8.25 1.89
CA ARG A 199 0.80 7.08 2.55
C ARG A 199 1.19 6.03 1.52
N VAL A 200 2.36 5.42 1.67
CA VAL A 200 2.87 4.40 0.73
C VAL A 200 3.52 3.23 1.47
N GLY A 201 3.62 2.10 0.78
CA GLY A 201 4.37 0.94 1.26
C GLY A 201 5.89 1.19 1.37
N GLY A 202 6.58 0.23 1.98
CA GLY A 202 8.02 0.27 2.24
C GLY A 202 8.89 -0.54 1.28
N CYS A 203 9.98 -1.08 1.81
CA CYS A 203 10.77 -2.11 1.13
C CYS A 203 10.03 -3.45 1.27
N SER A 204 9.95 -4.22 0.19
CA SER A 204 9.30 -5.53 0.17
C SER A 204 10.27 -6.70 -0.04
N ASP A 205 11.56 -6.42 -0.23
CA ASP A 205 12.56 -7.43 -0.62
C ASP A 205 12.72 -8.55 0.42
N GLY A 206 12.44 -8.26 1.71
CA GLY A 206 12.51 -9.23 2.80
C GLY A 206 11.24 -10.06 3.03
N PHE A 207 10.17 -9.87 2.25
CA PHE A 207 8.87 -10.47 2.56
C PHE A 207 8.82 -11.99 2.45
N GLU A 208 9.69 -12.59 1.65
CA GLU A 208 9.73 -14.05 1.51
C GLU A 208 10.18 -14.75 2.81
N ASN A 209 10.86 -14.06 3.72
CA ASN A 209 11.16 -14.54 5.07
C ASN A 209 9.90 -14.93 5.85
N CYS A 210 8.74 -14.39 5.49
CA CYS A 210 7.46 -14.69 6.14
C CYS A 210 6.87 -16.03 5.69
N ARG A 211 7.28 -16.57 4.54
CA ARG A 211 6.65 -17.76 3.94
C ARG A 211 6.63 -19.00 4.84
N PRO A 212 7.69 -19.34 5.60
CA PRO A 212 7.66 -20.49 6.49
C PRO A 212 6.50 -20.46 7.51
N TYR A 213 6.06 -19.26 7.91
CA TYR A 213 4.98 -19.04 8.87
C TYR A 213 3.57 -19.08 8.26
N LEU A 214 3.48 -19.27 6.94
CA LEU A 214 2.24 -19.26 6.17
C LEU A 214 1.99 -20.60 5.46
N LYS A 215 2.84 -21.60 5.70
CA LYS A 215 2.83 -22.88 4.97
C LYS A 215 1.52 -23.65 5.13
N ASP A 216 0.90 -23.59 6.30
CA ASP A 216 -0.42 -24.20 6.58
C ASP A 216 -1.58 -23.50 5.85
N LEU A 217 -1.39 -22.24 5.45
CA LEU A 217 -2.37 -21.45 4.71
C LEU A 217 -2.15 -21.50 3.19
N GLU A 218 -0.99 -21.96 2.73
CA GLU A 218 -0.57 -21.97 1.32
C GLU A 218 -1.20 -23.14 0.57
N SER A 219 -2.00 -22.81 -0.45
CA SER A 219 -2.32 -23.74 -1.53
C SER A 219 -1.37 -23.50 -2.69
N LEU A 220 -0.50 -24.47 -2.98
CA LEU A 220 0.45 -24.42 -4.09
C LEU A 220 -0.03 -25.31 -5.24
N CYS A 221 -0.21 -24.73 -6.42
CA CYS A 221 -0.66 -25.45 -7.61
C CYS A 221 0.00 -24.94 -8.89
N HIS A 222 -0.27 -25.63 -10.00
CA HIS A 222 0.36 -25.35 -11.29
C HIS A 222 -0.66 -25.41 -12.43
N ALA A 223 -0.50 -24.53 -13.41
CA ALA A 223 -1.06 -24.66 -14.76
C ALA A 223 0.11 -24.55 -15.75
N GLY A 224 0.34 -25.58 -16.56
CA GLY A 224 1.58 -25.76 -17.32
C GLY A 224 2.84 -25.47 -16.50
N LEU A 225 3.61 -24.46 -16.92
CA LEU A 225 4.84 -24.02 -16.25
C LEU A 225 4.61 -22.89 -15.22
N SER A 226 3.38 -22.43 -15.06
CA SER A 226 3.03 -21.34 -14.15
C SER A 226 2.73 -21.88 -12.75
N SER A 227 3.39 -21.28 -11.74
CA SER A 227 3.21 -21.61 -10.33
C SER A 227 2.22 -20.64 -9.68
N TRP A 228 1.29 -21.20 -8.91
CA TRP A 228 0.20 -20.47 -8.26
C TRP A 228 0.27 -20.71 -6.76
N ARG A 229 0.34 -19.63 -5.99
CA ARG A 229 0.22 -19.66 -4.52
C ARG A 229 -1.03 -18.90 -4.11
N ILE A 230 -1.92 -19.60 -3.43
CA ILE A 230 -3.24 -19.10 -3.06
C ILE A 230 -3.35 -19.12 -1.54
N TYR A 231 -3.77 -18.01 -0.96
CA TYR A 231 -3.97 -17.87 0.48
C TYR A 231 -5.37 -17.30 0.78
N PRO A 232 -6.06 -17.78 1.83
CA PRO A 232 -7.25 -17.10 2.36
C PRO A 232 -6.86 -15.71 2.90
N PHE A 233 -7.48 -14.64 2.39
CA PHE A 233 -7.02 -13.26 2.63
C PHE A 233 -6.98 -12.91 4.12
N GLN A 234 -8.09 -13.08 4.83
CA GLN A 234 -8.21 -12.71 6.25
C GLN A 234 -7.23 -13.51 7.14
N ALA A 235 -7.14 -14.82 6.93
CA ALA A 235 -6.25 -15.67 7.71
C ALA A 235 -4.76 -15.37 7.44
N PHE A 236 -4.40 -15.06 6.18
CA PHE A 236 -3.08 -14.60 5.82
C PHE A 236 -2.72 -13.31 6.56
N ILE A 237 -3.58 -12.28 6.49
CA ILE A 237 -3.33 -10.99 7.13
C ILE A 237 -3.22 -11.14 8.65
N ASN A 238 -4.15 -11.86 9.28
CA ASN A 238 -4.15 -12.06 10.73
C ASN A 238 -2.89 -12.80 11.20
N ARG A 239 -2.53 -13.90 10.52
CA ARG A 239 -1.32 -14.67 10.85
C ARG A 239 -0.08 -13.79 10.72
N LEU A 240 0.05 -13.12 9.58
CA LEU A 240 1.24 -12.34 9.29
C LEU A 240 1.38 -11.13 10.22
N SER A 241 0.26 -10.46 10.55
CA SER A 241 0.26 -9.35 11.51
C SER A 241 0.69 -9.79 12.91
N ASN A 242 0.26 -10.97 13.36
CA ASN A 242 0.75 -11.56 14.62
C ASN A 242 2.26 -11.81 14.57
N ILE A 243 2.74 -12.48 13.51
CA ILE A 243 4.17 -12.78 13.35
C ILE A 243 5.01 -11.52 13.27
N ILE A 244 4.54 -10.47 12.60
CA ILE A 244 5.26 -9.18 12.51
C ILE A 244 5.33 -8.49 13.88
N ARG A 245 4.31 -8.65 14.74
CA ARG A 245 4.36 -8.15 16.13
C ARG A 245 5.36 -8.93 16.97
N ASP A 246 5.36 -10.25 16.85
CA ASP A 246 6.21 -11.14 17.66
C ASP A 246 7.68 -11.12 17.21
N ILE A 247 7.91 -10.98 15.90
CA ILE A 247 9.22 -10.97 15.25
C ILE A 247 9.30 -9.73 14.35
N PRO A 248 9.53 -8.51 14.89
CA PRO A 248 9.56 -7.29 14.10
C PRO A 248 10.57 -7.32 12.94
N GLU A 249 11.67 -8.04 13.09
CA GLU A 249 12.71 -8.15 12.07
C GLU A 249 12.31 -9.04 10.87
N ILE A 250 11.17 -9.75 10.93
CA ILE A 250 10.82 -10.76 9.91
C ILE A 250 10.69 -10.19 8.50
N THR A 251 10.28 -8.93 8.33
CA THR A 251 10.14 -8.30 7.00
C THR A 251 11.40 -7.58 6.53
N ARG A 252 12.50 -7.60 7.31
CA ARG A 252 13.76 -6.95 6.93
C ARG A 252 14.34 -7.61 5.68
N CYS A 253 14.78 -6.79 4.72
CA CYS A 253 15.56 -7.26 3.58
C CYS A 253 17.02 -7.52 3.95
N GLU A 254 17.73 -8.25 3.09
CA GLU A 254 19.13 -8.64 3.34
C GLU A 254 20.10 -7.44 3.46
N LYS A 255 19.73 -6.24 2.99
CA LYS A 255 20.54 -5.03 3.11
C LYS A 255 20.51 -4.50 4.55
N PRO A 256 21.60 -4.63 5.34
CA PRO A 256 21.57 -4.32 6.78
C PRO A 256 21.29 -2.84 7.06
N THR A 257 21.70 -1.96 6.14
CA THR A 257 21.54 -0.51 6.23
C THR A 257 20.31 0.02 5.49
N CYS A 258 19.36 -0.85 5.11
CA CYS A 258 18.15 -0.42 4.41
C CYS A 258 17.33 0.57 5.29
N PRO A 259 17.24 1.86 4.91
CA PRO A 259 16.63 2.86 5.76
C PRO A 259 15.11 2.66 5.85
N ARG A 260 14.48 2.13 4.79
CA ARG A 260 13.05 1.75 4.81
C ARG A 260 12.79 0.60 5.78
N CYS A 261 13.63 -0.44 5.82
CA CYS A 261 13.45 -1.53 6.78
C CYS A 261 13.65 -1.02 8.21
N ARG A 262 14.76 -0.32 8.48
CA ARG A 262 15.08 0.25 9.81
C ARG A 262 13.91 1.06 10.37
N ASP A 263 13.38 1.97 9.56
CA ASP A 263 12.33 2.90 10.00
C ASP A 263 10.96 2.22 10.12
N CYS A 264 10.62 1.31 9.21
CA CYS A 264 9.37 0.53 9.28
C CYS A 264 9.34 -0.33 10.56
N ILE A 265 10.43 -1.05 10.84
CA ILE A 265 10.56 -1.93 12.01
C ILE A 265 10.49 -1.13 13.32
N ALA A 266 10.98 0.12 13.31
CA ALA A 266 10.90 1.02 14.45
C ALA A 266 9.50 1.65 14.67
N GLY A 267 8.50 1.26 13.87
CA GLY A 267 7.10 1.72 13.97
C GLY A 267 6.63 2.63 12.83
N GLY A 268 7.52 2.98 11.90
CA GLY A 268 7.21 3.87 10.79
C GLY A 268 7.06 5.35 11.20
N PRO A 269 6.59 6.23 10.29
CA PRO A 269 6.72 7.66 10.49
C PRO A 269 5.86 8.20 11.64
N TYR A 270 6.47 9.09 12.44
CA TYR A 270 5.77 9.92 13.43
C TYR A 270 6.22 11.39 13.37
N PHE A 271 5.35 12.27 13.83
CA PHE A 271 5.60 13.71 13.83
C PHE A 271 6.22 14.17 15.15
N SER A 272 7.19 15.08 15.05
CA SER A 272 7.64 15.87 16.19
C SER A 272 7.50 17.34 15.86
N PHE A 273 6.98 18.13 16.79
CA PHE A 273 7.03 19.57 16.67
C PHE A 273 8.48 20.03 16.90
N PRO A 274 8.99 20.99 16.11
CA PRO A 274 10.23 21.65 16.47
C PRO A 274 10.05 22.24 17.88
N PHE A 275 11.04 22.05 18.76
CA PHE A 275 11.02 22.65 20.08
C PHE A 275 10.69 24.15 19.93
N LEU A 276 9.59 24.59 20.56
CA LEU A 276 9.34 26.01 20.71
C LEU A 276 10.51 26.56 21.52
N ASN A 277 11.37 27.34 20.87
CA ASN A 277 12.49 27.98 21.52
C ASN A 277 11.90 29.00 22.52
N THR A 278 11.89 28.66 23.82
CA THR A 278 11.28 29.46 24.89
C THR A 278 12.02 30.77 25.17
N HIS A 279 13.03 31.12 24.37
CA HIS A 279 13.80 32.36 24.50
C HIS A 279 13.07 33.65 24.08
N LEU A 280 11.83 33.59 23.60
CA LEU A 280 11.02 34.77 23.27
C LEU A 280 9.95 35.15 24.31
N MET A 281 9.98 34.56 25.51
CA MET A 281 9.16 35.01 26.66
C MET A 281 9.96 35.75 27.74
N LYS A 282 10.95 36.56 27.34
CA LYS A 282 11.55 37.58 28.22
C LYS A 282 11.59 38.91 27.49
N THR A 283 10.50 39.67 27.52
CA THR A 283 10.47 41.13 27.69
C THR A 283 9.04 41.65 27.51
N SER A 284 8.35 41.92 28.61
CA SER A 284 7.40 43.05 28.73
C SER A 284 6.66 43.03 30.08
N HIS A 285 7.36 43.15 31.20
CA HIS A 285 6.75 43.64 32.44
C HIS A 285 7.57 44.81 32.98
N SER A 286 7.31 45.99 32.41
CA SER A 286 7.73 47.27 32.94
C SER A 286 6.48 48.10 33.20
N PHE A 287 5.82 47.93 34.36
CA PHE A 287 4.89 48.92 34.92
C PHE A 287 4.61 48.58 36.39
N CYS A 288 5.23 49.32 37.32
CA CYS A 288 4.58 50.27 38.24
C CYS A 288 5.47 50.51 39.47
N LYS A 289 5.86 51.77 39.67
CA LYS A 289 6.57 52.25 40.85
C LYS A 289 5.68 52.12 42.10
N PRO A 290 6.23 51.82 43.29
CA PRO A 290 5.46 51.85 44.53
C PRO A 290 5.08 53.30 44.88
N GLY A 291 3.78 53.56 45.03
CA GLY A 291 3.24 54.80 45.56
C GLY A 291 3.61 54.99 47.03
N LYS A 292 3.79 56.27 47.38
CA LYS A 292 4.17 56.80 48.69
C LYS A 292 3.33 56.25 49.85
N THR A 293 4.04 55.93 50.93
CA THR A 293 3.56 55.74 52.30
C THR A 293 2.69 56.91 52.79
N MET A 294 1.45 56.61 53.20
CA MET A 294 0.69 57.47 54.13
C MET A 294 0.98 57.01 55.57
N GLY A 295 1.45 57.94 56.38
CA GLY A 295 1.67 57.75 57.81
C GLY A 295 0.35 57.69 58.56
N ILE A 296 0.22 56.65 59.39
CA ILE A 296 -0.78 56.57 60.45
C ILE A 296 -0.26 57.43 61.61
N LYS A 297 -0.95 58.53 61.93
CA LYS A 297 -0.84 59.17 63.24
C LYS A 297 -2.02 58.71 64.09
N SER A 298 -1.70 57.90 65.10
CA SER A 298 -2.51 57.69 66.28
C SER A 298 -2.28 58.85 67.25
N SER A 299 -3.36 59.40 67.83
CA SER A 299 -3.45 59.71 69.27
C SER A 299 -4.71 60.52 69.61
N LYS A 300 -5.47 59.94 70.56
CA LYS A 300 -6.28 60.55 71.63
C LYS A 300 -7.55 61.31 71.27
#